data_AF-A0AA43A6I5-F1
#
_entry.id   AF-A0AA43A6I5-F1
#
_cell.length_a   1.000
_cell.length_b   1.000
_cell.length_c   1.000
_cell.angle_alpha   90.00
_cell.angle_beta   90.00
_cell.angle_gamma   90.00
#
_symmetry.space_group_name_H-M   'P 1'
#
loop_
_entity.id
_entity.type
_entity.pdbx_description
1 polymer ?
#
loop_
_entity_poly.entity_id
_entity_poly.type
_entity_poly.pdbx_seq_one_letter_code
_entity_poly.pdbx_strand_id
1 'polypeptide(L)'
;MVEQVAQMVVHGEAWTIKDLFVLPNEYVYWSIQIVMYPYMTGLVAGAFVLSSLYHVFNVERLKEIARYALVFSFALLPVAMMPLMLHLMQPLNGIHVLMTPHFTSAISA
;
A
#
# COMPACT_ATOMS: atom_id res chain seq x y z
N MET A 1 8.90 -39.07 -9.16
CA MET A 1 9.43 -37.70 -9.32
C MET A 1 8.39 -36.71 -9.89
N VAL A 2 7.09 -37.03 -9.84
CA VAL A 2 5.99 -36.15 -10.30
C VAL A 2 5.04 -35.80 -9.15
N GLU A 3 5.00 -36.60 -8.08
CA GLU A 3 4.12 -36.35 -6.93
C GLU A 3 4.60 -35.25 -5.96
N GLN A 4 5.89 -34.91 -5.93
CA GLN A 4 6.39 -33.85 -5.05
C GLN A 4 5.97 -32.44 -5.48
N VAL A 5 5.56 -32.26 -6.75
CA VAL A 5 5.11 -30.95 -7.26
C VAL A 5 3.69 -30.64 -6.78
N ALA A 6 2.88 -31.65 -6.45
CA ALA A 6 1.49 -31.48 -6.05
C ALA A 6 1.31 -30.93 -4.62
N GLN A 7 2.34 -31.02 -3.77
CA GLN A 7 2.27 -30.51 -2.39
C GLN A 7 2.64 -29.02 -2.22
N MET A 8 3.15 -28.36 -3.27
CA MET A 8 3.43 -26.91 -3.28
C MET A 8 2.30 -26.12 -3.93
N VAL A 9 1.05 -26.45 -3.61
CA VAL A 9 -0.12 -25.65 -3.99
C VAL A 9 -0.76 -25.12 -2.71
N VAL A 10 0.03 -24.39 -1.93
CA VAL A 10 -0.49 -23.48 -0.91
C VAL A 10 -0.87 -22.19 -1.61
N HIS A 11 -2.05 -21.64 -1.33
CA HIS A 11 -2.51 -20.37 -1.90
C HIS A 11 -1.48 -19.26 -1.64
N GLY A 12 -0.64 -18.94 -2.64
CA GLY A 12 0.46 -17.97 -2.55
C GLY A 12 1.63 -18.25 -3.51
N GLU A 13 1.79 -19.51 -3.94
CA GLU A 13 2.97 -20.01 -4.69
C GLU A 13 3.23 -19.31 -6.04
N ALA A 14 2.19 -18.82 -6.73
CA ALA A 14 2.35 -18.19 -8.05
C ALA A 14 3.05 -16.82 -8.02
N TRP A 15 3.00 -16.11 -6.89
CA TRP A 15 3.57 -14.75 -6.76
C TRP A 15 4.96 -14.73 -6.12
N THR A 16 5.39 -15.88 -5.61
CA THR A 16 6.72 -16.14 -5.07
C THR A 16 7.61 -16.96 -6.01
N ILE A 17 7.13 -17.26 -7.23
CA ILE A 17 7.95 -17.89 -8.26
C ILE A 17 9.15 -16.96 -8.50
N LYS A 18 10.34 -17.47 -8.18
CA LYS A 18 11.61 -16.74 -8.20
C LYS A 18 12.08 -16.55 -9.65
N ASP A 19 11.32 -15.80 -10.44
CA ASP A 19 11.69 -15.49 -11.84
C ASP A 19 12.68 -14.30 -11.95
N LEU A 20 13.11 -13.72 -10.82
CA LEU A 20 14.05 -12.59 -10.74
C LEU A 20 15.29 -12.89 -9.87
N PHE A 21 16.21 -11.92 -9.81
CA PHE A 21 17.46 -11.89 -9.03
C PHE A 21 17.25 -12.02 -7.51
N VAL A 22 16.79 -13.16 -7.03
CA VAL A 22 16.68 -13.49 -5.62
C VAL A 22 17.58 -14.69 -5.34
N LEU A 23 18.37 -14.62 -4.28
CA LEU A 23 19.25 -15.73 -3.91
C LEU A 23 18.40 -16.99 -3.60
N PRO A 24 18.93 -18.19 -3.87
CA PRO A 24 18.19 -19.44 -3.66
C PRO A 24 17.74 -19.65 -2.20
N ASN A 25 18.45 -19.05 -1.23
CA ASN A 25 18.14 -19.13 0.21
C ASN A 25 17.21 -18.00 0.73
N GLU A 26 16.85 -17.00 -0.09
CA GLU A 26 16.05 -15.85 0.36
C GLU A 26 14.59 -15.95 -0.08
N TYR A 27 13.68 -15.39 0.72
CA TYR A 27 12.25 -15.33 0.44
C TYR A 27 11.82 -13.88 0.21
N VAL A 28 10.86 -13.69 -0.71
CA VAL A 28 10.25 -12.38 -0.96
C VAL A 28 9.14 -12.18 0.07
N TYR A 29 9.44 -11.42 1.13
CA TYR A 29 8.47 -11.15 2.19
C TYR A 29 7.46 -10.06 1.81
N TRP A 30 7.87 -9.08 1.01
CA TRP A 30 6.99 -7.99 0.58
C TRP A 30 6.38 -8.33 -0.78
N SER A 31 5.15 -8.79 -0.73
CA SER A 31 4.34 -9.09 -1.91
C SER A 31 3.60 -7.83 -2.40
N ILE A 32 2.77 -8.00 -3.43
CA ILE A 32 2.02 -6.92 -4.08
C ILE A 32 1.26 -5.99 -3.11
N GLN A 33 0.78 -6.50 -1.98
CA GLN A 33 0.05 -5.73 -0.97
C GLN A 33 0.87 -4.55 -0.41
N ILE A 34 2.18 -4.75 -0.20
CA ILE A 34 3.07 -3.68 0.27
C ILE A 34 3.34 -2.67 -0.85
N VAL A 35 3.40 -3.10 -2.11
CA VAL A 35 3.56 -2.19 -3.26
C VAL A 35 2.30 -1.35 -3.48
N MET A 36 1.12 -1.93 -3.25
CA MET A 36 -0.15 -1.22 -3.37
C MET A 36 -0.31 -0.11 -2.34
N TYR A 37 0.32 -0.21 -1.17
CA TYR A 37 0.22 0.81 -0.12
C TYR A 37 0.80 2.18 -0.54
N PRO A 38 2.08 2.31 -0.97
CA PRO A 38 2.61 3.57 -1.50
C PRO A 38 1.92 4.03 -2.79
N TYR A 39 1.45 3.09 -3.62
CA TYR A 39 0.72 3.43 -4.83
C TYR A 39 -0.60 4.14 -4.51
N MET A 40 -1.41 3.58 -3.61
CA MET A 40 -2.69 4.17 -3.22
C MET A 40 -2.51 5.46 -2.41
N THR A 41 -1.57 5.49 -1.46
CA THR A 41 -1.28 6.71 -0.69
C THR A 41 -0.70 7.82 -1.56
N GLY A 42 0.12 7.49 -2.56
CA GLY A 42 0.60 8.43 -3.57
C GLY A 42 -0.52 9.02 -4.43
N LEU A 43 -1.51 8.21 -4.82
CA LEU A 43 -2.71 8.69 -5.51
C LEU A 43 -3.54 9.65 -4.64
N VAL A 44 -3.73 9.33 -3.36
CA VAL A 44 -4.41 10.21 -2.40
C VAL A 44 -3.69 11.56 -2.29
N ALA A 45 -2.37 11.54 -2.14
CA ALA A 45 -1.54 12.74 -2.04
C ALA A 45 -1.59 13.58 -3.32
N GLY A 46 -1.48 12.94 -4.49
CA GLY A 46 -1.58 13.63 -5.80
C GLY A 46 -2.93 14.30 -6.00
N ALA A 47 -4.03 13.62 -5.69
CA ALA A 47 -5.37 14.18 -5.77
C ALA A 47 -5.59 15.33 -4.76
N PHE A 48 -5.03 15.21 -3.56
CA PHE A 48 -5.07 16.29 -2.56
C PHE A 48 -4.31 17.52 -3.02
N VAL A 49 -3.10 17.34 -3.59
CA VAL A 49 -2.29 18.45 -4.15
C VAL A 49 -3.02 19.13 -5.31
N LEU A 50 -3.62 18.37 -6.23
CA LEU A 50 -4.44 18.94 -7.31
C LEU A 50 -5.60 19.79 -6.78
N SER A 51 -6.24 19.37 -5.70
CA SER A 51 -7.29 20.15 -5.04
C SER A 51 -6.73 21.41 -4.35
N SER A 52 -5.58 21.31 -3.69
CA SER A 52 -4.97 22.45 -2.97
C SER A 52 -4.44 23.53 -3.93
N LEU A 53 -4.01 23.18 -5.15
CA LEU A 53 -3.62 24.16 -6.18
C LEU A 53 -4.74 25.15 -6.51
N TYR A 54 -5.99 24.70 -6.53
CA TYR A 54 -7.12 25.61 -6.74
C TYR A 54 -7.44 26.40 -5.46
N HIS A 55 -7.59 25.74 -4.31
CA HIS A 55 -8.08 26.38 -3.09
C HIS A 55 -7.06 27.31 -2.41
N VAL A 56 -5.76 26.99 -2.48
CA VAL A 56 -4.69 27.75 -1.81
C VAL A 56 -4.01 28.71 -2.78
N PHE A 57 -3.73 28.26 -4.01
CA PHE A 57 -2.98 29.04 -5.00
C PHE A 57 -3.86 29.71 -6.07
N ASN A 58 -5.20 29.63 -5.96
CA ASN A 58 -6.17 30.24 -6.87
C ASN A 58 -5.96 29.91 -8.36
N VAL A 59 -5.49 28.70 -8.68
CA VAL A 59 -5.32 28.27 -10.07
C VAL A 59 -6.68 27.93 -10.70
N GLU A 60 -7.31 28.91 -11.35
CA GLU A 60 -8.68 28.81 -11.88
C GLU A 60 -8.87 27.68 -12.91
N ARG A 61 -7.82 27.32 -13.65
CA ARG A 61 -7.84 26.22 -14.64
C ARG A 61 -8.19 24.86 -14.04
N LEU A 62 -8.02 24.69 -12.72
CA LEU A 62 -8.27 23.44 -12.00
C LEU A 62 -9.61 23.44 -11.26
N LYS A 63 -10.40 24.52 -11.32
CA LYS A 63 -11.64 24.71 -10.55
C LYS A 63 -12.66 23.59 -10.74
N GLU A 64 -12.81 23.10 -11.97
CA GLU A 64 -13.76 22.04 -12.31
C GLU A 64 -13.35 20.68 -11.72
N ILE A 65 -12.04 20.42 -11.66
CA ILE A 65 -11.48 19.13 -11.22
C ILE A 65 -11.21 19.13 -9.70
N ALA A 66 -10.94 20.30 -9.11
CA ALA A 66 -10.52 20.41 -7.71
C ALA A 66 -11.50 19.78 -6.71
N ARG A 67 -12.82 19.97 -6.91
CA ARG A 67 -13.84 19.37 -6.05
C ARG A 67 -13.88 17.84 -6.18
N TYR A 68 -13.78 17.31 -7.40
CA TYR A 68 -13.71 15.86 -7.62
C TYR A 68 -12.43 15.26 -7.05
N ALA A 69 -11.29 15.94 -7.23
CA ALA A 69 -10.01 15.51 -6.69
C ALA A 69 -10.02 15.45 -5.15
N LEU A 70 -10.67 16.41 -4.48
CA LEU A 70 -10.84 16.39 -3.03
C LEU A 70 -11.67 15.19 -2.57
N VAL A 71 -12.84 14.96 -3.18
CA VAL A 71 -13.73 13.84 -2.84
C VAL A 71 -13.05 12.50 -3.12
N PHE A 72 -12.32 12.40 -4.24
CA PHE A 72 -11.55 11.21 -4.61
C PHE A 72 -10.42 10.93 -3.61
N SER A 73 -9.67 11.95 -3.21
CA SER A 73 -8.62 11.83 -2.19
C SER A 73 -9.21 11.34 -0.86
N PHE A 74 -10.33 11.92 -0.43
CA PHE A 74 -11.02 11.52 0.80
C PHE A 74 -11.55 10.09 0.75
N ALA A 75 -12.14 9.67 -0.38
CA ALA A 75 -12.65 8.32 -0.56
C ALA A 75 -11.54 7.26 -0.57
N LEU A 76 -10.34 7.60 -1.04
CA LEU A 76 -9.21 6.68 -1.12
C LEU A 76 -8.42 6.51 0.19
N LEU A 77 -8.56 7.42 1.16
CA LEU A 77 -7.90 7.32 2.48
C LEU A 77 -8.15 5.96 3.18
N PRO A 78 -9.40 5.50 3.39
CA PRO A 78 -9.65 4.20 4.01
C PRO A 78 -9.19 3.03 3.13
N VAL A 79 -9.26 3.19 1.81
CA VAL A 79 -8.86 2.15 0.84
C VAL A 79 -7.35 1.91 0.89
N ALA A 80 -6.56 2.98 1.05
CA ALA A 80 -5.11 2.89 1.14
C ALA A 80 -4.61 2.09 2.35
N MET A 81 -5.41 2.00 3.43
CA MET A 81 -5.06 1.23 4.63
C MET A 81 -5.35 -0.27 4.50
N MET A 82 -6.25 -0.67 3.59
CA MET A 82 -6.68 -2.07 3.46
C MET A 82 -5.53 -3.02 3.06
N PRO A 83 -4.66 -2.71 2.07
CA PRO A 83 -3.56 -3.60 1.71
C PRO A 83 -2.60 -3.87 2.88
N LEU A 84 -2.33 -2.86 3.71
CA LEU A 84 -1.47 -2.99 4.88
C LEU A 84 -2.08 -3.93 5.91
N MET A 85 -3.37 -3.74 6.24
CA MET A 85 -4.08 -4.63 7.18
C MET A 85 -4.14 -6.08 6.70
N LEU A 86 -4.32 -6.31 5.40
CA LEU A 86 -4.38 -7.66 4.82
C LEU A 86 -3.00 -8.32 4.71
N HIS A 87 -1.93 -7.53 4.67
CA HIS A 87 -0.56 -8.05 4.67
C HIS A 87 -0.08 -8.43 6.08
N LEU A 88 -0.61 -7.78 7.12
CA LEU A 88 -0.27 -8.09 8.51
C LEU A 88 -0.88 -9.43 8.94
N MET A 89 -0.05 -10.34 9.44
CA MET A 89 -0.51 -11.63 10.01
C MET A 89 -1.40 -11.46 11.25
N GLN A 90 -1.28 -10.33 11.97
CA GLN A 90 -2.12 -9.96 13.11
C GLN A 90 -2.59 -8.50 13.00
N PRO A 91 -3.66 -8.23 12.23
CA PRO A 91 -4.09 -6.85 11.96
C PRO A 91 -4.60 -6.11 13.20
N LEU A 92 -5.18 -6.82 14.16
CA LEU A 92 -5.74 -6.23 15.39
C LEU A 92 -4.68 -5.59 16.30
N ASN A 93 -3.42 -6.01 16.15
CA ASN A 93 -2.31 -5.46 16.93
C ASN A 93 -1.77 -4.14 16.36
N GLY A 94 -2.33 -3.63 15.27
CA GLY A 94 -1.91 -2.35 14.67
C GLY A 94 -1.99 -1.16 15.64
N ILE A 95 -2.83 -1.22 16.66
CA ILE A 95 -2.94 -0.19 17.72
C ILE A 95 -1.63 -0.03 18.51
N HIS A 96 -0.83 -1.09 18.65
CA HIS A 96 0.46 -1.02 19.34
C HIS A 96 1.46 -0.10 18.62
N VAL A 97 1.33 0.07 17.30
CA VAL A 97 2.15 1.01 16.53
C VAL A 97 1.90 2.46 16.98
N LEU A 98 0.64 2.79 17.31
CA LEU A 98 0.25 4.12 17.81
C LEU A 98 0.60 4.31 19.29
N MET A 99 0.40 3.28 20.12
CA MET A 99 0.56 3.38 21.58
C MET A 99 2.02 3.24 22.06
N THR A 100 2.84 2.46 21.35
CA THR A 100 4.26 2.24 21.67
C THR A 100 5.13 2.41 20.42
N PRO A 101 5.25 3.64 19.89
CA PRO A 101 5.95 3.88 18.62
C PRO A 101 7.46 3.69 18.76
N HIS A 102 8.07 3.11 17.72
CA HIS A 102 9.52 3.02 17.59
C HIS A 102 10.00 3.98 16.48
N PHE A 103 10.49 5.16 16.85
CA PHE A 103 10.81 6.25 15.91
C PHE A 103 11.97 5.95 14.94
N THR A 104 12.65 4.81 15.06
CA THR A 104 13.69 4.37 14.11
C THR A 104 13.10 3.54 12.95
N SER A 105 11.84 3.13 13.04
CA SER A 105 11.18 2.30 12.03
C SER A 105 10.32 3.14 11.10
N ALA A 106 10.43 2.94 9.78
CA ALA A 106 9.69 3.70 8.76
C ALA A 106 8.15 3.59 8.85
N ILE A 107 7.62 2.62 9.58
CA ILE A 107 6.18 2.38 9.76
C ILE A 107 5.61 3.11 10.99
N SER A 108 6.46 3.39 12.00
CA SER A 108 6.06 4.02 13.27
C SER A 108 6.71 5.38 13.52
N ALA A 109 7.58 5.83 12.62
CA ALA A 109 8.18 7.16 12.62
C ALA A 109 7.29 8.19 11.93
#